data_AF-A0A6C2YVQ7-F1
#
_entry.id   AF-A0A6C2YVQ7-F1
#
_cell.length_a   1.000
_cell.length_b   1.000
_cell.length_c   1.000
_cell.angle_alpha   90.00
_cell.angle_beta   90.00
_cell.angle_gamma   90.00
#
_symmetry.space_group_name_H-M   'P 1'
#
loop_
_entity.id
_entity.type
_entity.pdbx_description
1 polymer ?
#
loop_
_entity_poly.entity_id
_entity_poly.type
_entity_poly.pdbx_seq_one_letter_code
_entity_poly.pdbx_strand_id
1 'polypeptide(L)'
;MRIMLTVLSLCILHIPARADPMISLPPTLTAQPGRLLRITAEAPDAKLVRWIVTGEADLIPLNESGKSAIFSAATSGTYKIVAYTAKGDIPSEPAVCVVTVGNPTPPAPPTPPTPTPPTDPLAAELRALLAADSSPEKGKHVEALCELYRQAQVTADDPAVGTAGALAEILKRSSAALVPSTALIGVRKRVSEVLGESLPSNPAERLTAESRTRAKAAFARAQKALCEVTK
;
A
#
# COMPACT_ATOMS: atom_id res chain seq x y z
N MET A 1 -40.55 66.26 -16.71
CA MET A 1 -40.85 65.65 -15.40
C MET A 1 -40.96 64.14 -15.60
N ARG A 2 -39.91 63.38 -15.27
CA ARG A 2 -39.82 61.91 -15.51
C ARG A 2 -40.16 61.19 -14.20
N ILE A 3 -41.21 60.36 -14.20
CA ILE A 3 -41.60 59.53 -13.06
C ILE A 3 -41.01 58.13 -13.30
N MET A 4 -40.03 57.75 -12.49
CA MET A 4 -39.49 56.38 -12.41
C MET A 4 -40.51 55.49 -11.69
N LEU A 5 -40.95 54.42 -12.36
CA LEU A 5 -41.77 53.36 -11.78
C LEU A 5 -40.84 52.19 -11.42
N THR A 6 -40.52 52.04 -10.14
CA THR A 6 -39.70 50.95 -9.60
C THR A 6 -40.57 49.70 -9.45
N VAL A 7 -40.33 48.68 -10.27
CA VAL A 7 -40.97 47.37 -10.14
C VAL A 7 -40.21 46.55 -9.09
N LEU A 8 -40.84 46.30 -7.93
CA LEU A 8 -40.34 45.42 -6.88
C LEU A 8 -40.80 43.99 -7.16
N SER A 9 -39.90 43.17 -7.71
CA SER A 9 -40.14 41.75 -7.98
C SER A 9 -39.94 40.91 -6.71
N LEU A 10 -41.03 40.38 -6.18
CA LEU A 10 -41.07 39.51 -4.99
C LEU A 10 -40.70 38.06 -5.41
N CYS A 11 -39.46 37.64 -5.15
CA CYS A 11 -39.02 36.26 -5.35
C CYS A 11 -39.56 35.36 -4.24
N ILE A 12 -40.54 34.52 -4.55
CA ILE A 12 -41.03 33.45 -3.68
C ILE A 12 -39.97 32.33 -3.69
N LEU A 13 -39.20 32.20 -2.59
CA LEU A 13 -38.35 31.03 -2.36
C LEU A 13 -39.24 29.78 -2.27
N HIS A 14 -39.19 28.94 -3.30
CA HIS A 14 -39.69 27.57 -3.23
C HIS A 14 -38.74 26.78 -2.33
N ILE A 15 -39.13 26.56 -1.08
CA ILE A 15 -38.51 25.54 -0.22
C ILE A 15 -39.00 24.20 -0.77
N PRO A 16 -38.13 23.31 -1.31
CA PRO A 16 -38.57 21.99 -1.71
C PRO A 16 -39.05 21.24 -0.48
N ALA A 17 -40.34 20.87 -0.46
CA ALA A 17 -40.88 19.92 0.49
C ALA A 17 -40.13 18.60 0.29
N ARG A 18 -39.27 18.26 1.25
CA ARG A 18 -38.60 16.96 1.28
C ARG A 18 -39.70 15.91 1.48
N ALA A 19 -40.05 15.19 0.42
CA ALA A 19 -40.98 14.07 0.51
C ALA A 19 -40.44 13.09 1.55
N ASP A 20 -41.28 12.70 2.51
CA ASP A 20 -40.89 11.72 3.52
C ASP A 20 -40.45 10.42 2.81
N PRO A 21 -39.34 9.80 3.24
CA PRO A 21 -38.82 8.63 2.57
C PRO A 21 -39.84 7.48 2.66
N MET A 22 -40.08 6.81 1.53
CA MET A 22 -41.03 5.69 1.44
C MET A 22 -40.66 4.50 2.34
N ILE A 23 -39.38 4.41 2.71
CA ILE A 23 -38.86 3.47 3.70
C ILE A 23 -37.76 4.15 4.52
N SER A 24 -37.77 3.90 5.83
CA SER A 24 -36.73 4.35 6.75
C SER A 24 -36.24 3.19 7.62
N LEU A 25 -34.95 3.24 7.96
CA LEU A 25 -34.30 2.33 8.88
C LEU A 25 -33.59 3.13 9.98
N PRO A 26 -33.39 2.54 11.17
CA PRO A 26 -32.44 3.07 12.14
C PRO A 26 -31.07 3.25 11.48
N PRO A 27 -30.40 4.40 11.65
CA PRO A 27 -29.14 4.67 10.96
C PRO A 27 -28.00 3.76 11.44
N THR A 28 -27.96 3.48 12.74
CA THR A 28 -26.94 2.65 13.38
C THR A 28 -27.56 1.77 14.46
N LEU A 29 -27.10 0.52 14.54
CA LEU A 29 -27.46 -0.43 15.59
C LEU A 29 -26.20 -1.16 16.10
N THR A 30 -26.27 -1.67 17.32
CA THR A 30 -25.20 -2.47 17.92
C THR A 30 -25.73 -3.83 18.34
N ALA A 31 -24.92 -4.88 18.14
CA ALA A 31 -25.25 -6.23 18.54
C ALA A 31 -24.01 -6.93 19.11
N GLN A 32 -24.22 -7.94 19.95
CA GLN A 32 -23.13 -8.83 20.36
C GLN A 32 -22.97 -9.97 19.34
N PRO A 33 -21.75 -10.49 19.13
CA PRO A 33 -21.53 -11.62 18.22
C PRO A 33 -22.41 -12.81 18.59
N GLY A 34 -23.03 -13.43 17.59
CA GLY A 34 -23.94 -14.58 17.72
C GLY A 34 -25.30 -14.28 18.37
N ARG A 35 -25.62 -13.02 18.68
CA ARG A 35 -26.96 -12.65 19.18
C ARG A 35 -27.89 -12.28 18.03
N LEU A 36 -29.18 -12.55 18.23
CA LEU A 36 -30.24 -12.16 17.30
C LEU A 36 -30.63 -10.71 17.56
N LEU A 37 -30.58 -9.89 16.52
CA LEU A 37 -31.04 -8.51 16.55
C LEU A 37 -32.26 -8.38 15.62
N ARG A 38 -33.37 -7.85 16.13
CA ARG A 38 -34.51 -7.51 15.29
C ARG A 38 -34.36 -6.10 14.73
N ILE A 39 -34.51 -5.99 13.41
CA ILE A 39 -34.51 -4.73 12.69
C ILE A 39 -35.90 -4.52 12.09
N THR A 40 -36.43 -3.31 12.21
CA THR A 40 -37.76 -2.96 11.71
C THR A 40 -37.64 -1.79 10.75
N ALA A 41 -38.23 -1.93 9.57
CA ALA A 41 -38.36 -0.87 8.59
C ALA A 41 -39.65 -0.09 8.82
N GLU A 42 -39.54 1.22 8.89
CA GLU A 42 -40.68 2.12 8.85
C GLU A 42 -41.06 2.33 7.39
N ALA A 43 -42.14 1.67 6.97
CA ALA A 43 -42.63 1.73 5.60
C ALA A 43 -44.17 1.63 5.63
N PRO A 44 -44.88 2.76 5.89
CA PRO A 44 -46.32 2.75 6.12
C PRO A 44 -47.10 2.22 4.91
N ASP A 45 -46.70 2.63 3.71
CA ASP A 45 -47.37 2.27 2.45
C ASP A 45 -46.79 1.02 1.75
N ALA A 46 -45.80 0.36 2.36
CA ALA A 46 -45.15 -0.80 1.76
C ALA A 46 -45.97 -2.09 1.93
N LYS A 47 -46.19 -2.80 0.83
CA LYS A 47 -46.71 -4.17 0.84
C LYS A 47 -45.65 -5.21 1.20
N LEU A 48 -44.42 -5.02 0.70
CA LEU A 48 -43.32 -5.95 0.88
C LEU A 48 -42.00 -5.19 1.00
N VAL A 49 -41.18 -5.55 2.01
CA VAL A 49 -39.82 -5.05 2.15
C VAL A 49 -38.82 -6.17 1.83
N ARG A 50 -37.84 -5.85 0.98
CA ARG A 50 -36.71 -6.74 0.66
C ARG A 50 -35.45 -6.25 1.35
N TRP A 51 -34.61 -7.20 1.72
CA TRP A 51 -33.44 -6.98 2.57
C TRP A 51 -32.18 -7.56 1.95
N ILE A 52 -31.07 -6.86 2.10
CA ILE A 52 -29.74 -7.29 1.69
C ILE A 52 -28.76 -6.97 2.83
N VAL A 53 -27.81 -7.86 3.08
CA VAL A 53 -26.71 -7.64 4.02
C VAL A 53 -25.37 -7.81 3.31
N THR A 54 -24.37 -7.01 3.69
CA THR A 54 -22.98 -7.19 3.24
C THR A 54 -22.22 -8.12 4.18
N GLY A 55 -21.40 -9.01 3.61
CA GLY A 55 -20.53 -9.91 4.38
C GLY A 55 -21.24 -11.17 4.85
N GLU A 56 -20.53 -11.99 5.62
CA GLU A 56 -21.05 -13.25 6.15
C GLU A 56 -21.90 -12.98 7.40
N ALA A 57 -23.21 -12.87 7.19
CA ALA A 57 -24.22 -12.71 8.23
C ALA A 57 -25.56 -13.29 7.78
N ASP A 58 -26.35 -13.74 8.75
CA ASP A 58 -27.71 -14.17 8.53
C ASP A 58 -28.65 -12.97 8.60
N LEU A 59 -29.47 -12.80 7.56
CA LEU A 59 -30.54 -11.81 7.53
C LEU A 59 -31.83 -12.46 7.04
N ILE A 60 -32.77 -12.65 7.96
CA ILE A 60 -33.99 -13.40 7.73
C ILE A 60 -35.20 -12.46 7.87
N PRO A 61 -35.88 -12.10 6.77
CA PRO A 61 -37.12 -11.34 6.83
C PRO A 61 -38.20 -12.08 7.63
N LEU A 62 -38.94 -11.34 8.45
CA LEU A 62 -40.03 -11.85 9.26
C LEU A 62 -41.36 -11.61 8.55
N ASN A 63 -42.17 -12.68 8.49
CA ASN A 63 -43.51 -12.69 7.90
C ASN A 63 -43.53 -12.38 6.41
N GLU A 64 -44.69 -12.52 5.79
CA GLU A 64 -44.88 -12.31 4.34
C GLU A 64 -44.66 -10.85 3.92
N SER A 65 -44.90 -9.87 4.80
CA SER A 65 -44.67 -8.45 4.50
C SER A 65 -43.20 -8.04 4.61
N GLY A 66 -42.36 -8.83 5.29
CA GLY A 66 -40.94 -8.55 5.46
C GLY A 66 -40.62 -7.25 6.21
N LYS A 67 -41.58 -6.56 6.86
CA LYS A 67 -41.32 -5.24 7.48
C LYS A 67 -40.32 -5.28 8.64
N SER A 68 -40.05 -6.46 9.19
CA SER A 68 -38.95 -6.68 10.11
C SER A 68 -38.04 -7.79 9.58
N ALA A 69 -36.79 -7.82 10.01
CA ALA A 69 -35.85 -8.91 9.77
C ALA A 69 -35.08 -9.25 11.05
N ILE A 70 -34.67 -10.51 11.19
CA ILE A 70 -33.69 -10.93 12.20
C ILE A 70 -32.32 -10.93 11.56
N PHE A 71 -31.41 -10.21 12.18
CA PHE A 71 -30.00 -10.16 11.83
C PHE A 71 -29.20 -10.94 12.87
N SER A 72 -28.23 -11.74 12.42
CA SER A 72 -27.19 -12.31 13.28
C SER A 72 -25.88 -12.46 12.53
N ALA A 73 -24.77 -12.23 13.22
CA ALA A 73 -23.44 -12.52 12.70
C ALA A 73 -22.57 -13.09 13.82
N ALA A 74 -21.82 -14.15 13.52
CA ALA A 74 -20.88 -14.76 14.46
C ALA A 74 -19.58 -13.95 14.59
N THR A 75 -19.21 -13.22 13.54
CA THR A 75 -17.95 -12.47 13.45
C THR A 75 -18.17 -11.02 13.88
N SER A 76 -17.26 -10.48 14.70
CA SER A 76 -17.26 -9.05 15.03
C SER A 76 -16.92 -8.22 13.78
N GLY A 77 -17.63 -7.11 13.57
CA GLY A 77 -17.41 -6.27 12.40
C GLY A 77 -18.55 -5.31 12.11
N THR A 78 -18.43 -4.58 11.00
CA THR A 78 -19.43 -3.61 10.54
C THR A 78 -20.19 -4.21 9.36
N TYR A 79 -21.50 -4.33 9.51
CA TYR A 79 -22.40 -4.90 8.51
C TYR A 79 -23.33 -3.81 7.99
N LYS A 80 -23.44 -3.68 6.67
CA LYS A 80 -24.41 -2.78 6.03
C LYS A 80 -25.64 -3.59 5.66
N ILE A 81 -26.78 -3.14 6.15
CA ILE A 81 -28.09 -3.72 5.85
C ILE A 81 -28.86 -2.72 5.02
N VAL A 82 -29.35 -3.18 3.88
CA VAL A 82 -30.10 -2.38 2.93
C VAL A 82 -31.51 -2.92 2.88
N ALA A 83 -32.50 -2.04 3.05
CA ALA A 83 -33.91 -2.36 2.84
C ALA A 83 -34.49 -1.48 1.74
N TYR A 84 -35.32 -2.07 0.90
CA TYR A 84 -36.03 -1.34 -0.14
C TYR A 84 -37.43 -1.95 -0.36
N THR A 85 -38.31 -1.13 -0.90
CA THR A 85 -39.72 -1.47 -1.16
C THR A 85 -40.16 -0.85 -2.49
N ALA A 86 -41.41 -1.11 -2.89
CA ALA A 86 -42.07 -0.39 -3.97
C ALA A 86 -43.50 -0.01 -3.57
N LYS A 87 -44.01 1.07 -4.16
CA LYS A 87 -45.42 1.49 -4.07
C LYS A 87 -45.98 1.58 -5.49
N GLY A 88 -46.87 0.67 -5.85
CA GLY A 88 -47.26 0.47 -7.24
C GLY A 88 -46.04 0.08 -8.08
N ASP A 89 -45.80 0.82 -9.16
CA ASP A 89 -44.68 0.58 -10.09
C ASP A 89 -43.44 1.46 -9.81
N ILE A 90 -43.42 2.14 -8.66
CA ILE A 90 -42.33 3.04 -8.28
C ILE A 90 -41.49 2.38 -7.16
N PRO A 91 -40.21 2.04 -7.40
CA PRO A 91 -39.31 1.55 -6.36
C PRO A 91 -38.91 2.67 -5.39
N SER A 92 -38.61 2.32 -4.14
CA SER A 92 -38.03 3.24 -3.17
C SER A 92 -36.55 3.42 -3.42
N GLU A 93 -36.03 4.56 -2.97
CA GLU A 93 -34.62 4.64 -2.61
C GLU A 93 -34.30 3.60 -1.52
N PRO A 94 -33.08 3.02 -1.54
CA PRO A 94 -32.66 2.08 -0.51
C PRO A 94 -32.44 2.79 0.83
N ALA A 95 -33.09 2.30 1.88
CA ALA A 95 -32.76 2.67 3.25
C ALA A 95 -31.57 1.82 3.73
N VAL A 96 -30.62 2.44 4.41
CA VAL A 96 -29.38 1.80 4.86
C VAL A 96 -29.28 1.88 6.39
N CYS A 97 -29.01 0.75 7.02
CA CYS A 97 -28.69 0.61 8.44
C CYS A 97 -27.28 0.03 8.58
N VAL A 98 -26.47 0.61 9.46
CA VAL A 98 -25.16 0.05 9.82
C VAL A 98 -25.27 -0.68 11.15
N VAL A 99 -25.01 -1.99 11.16
CA VAL A 99 -24.96 -2.79 12.38
C VAL A 99 -23.52 -3.07 12.74
N THR A 100 -23.12 -2.64 13.93
CA THR A 100 -21.82 -2.95 14.51
C THR A 100 -21.96 -4.17 15.43
N VAL A 101 -21.30 -5.27 15.08
CA VAL A 101 -21.32 -6.53 15.83
C VAL A 101 -20.05 -6.66 16.66
N GLY A 102 -20.22 -6.88 17.96
CA GLY A 102 -19.14 -6.83 18.95
C GLY A 102 -18.65 -5.40 19.18
N ASN A 103 -17.62 -5.29 20.03
CA ASN A 103 -16.80 -4.08 20.00
C ASN A 103 -15.95 -4.19 18.74
N PRO A 104 -16.10 -3.29 17.75
CA PRO A 104 -15.11 -3.24 16.70
C PRO A 104 -13.81 -2.94 17.43
N THR A 105 -12.83 -3.85 17.34
CA THR A 105 -11.45 -3.44 17.61
C THR A 105 -11.26 -2.21 16.73
N PRO A 106 -10.97 -1.02 17.27
CA PRO A 106 -10.75 0.16 16.45
C PRO A 106 -9.80 -0.24 15.33
N PRO A 107 -9.99 0.22 14.08
CA PRO A 107 -8.97 0.02 13.06
C PRO A 107 -7.66 0.44 13.71
N ALA A 108 -6.69 -0.47 13.75
CA ALA A 108 -5.41 -0.15 14.33
C ALA A 108 -4.98 1.18 13.70
N PRO A 109 -4.50 2.17 14.50
CA PRO A 109 -3.86 3.34 13.94
C PRO A 109 -2.92 2.86 12.83
N PRO A 110 -2.78 3.57 11.69
CA PRO A 110 -1.78 3.18 10.70
C PRO A 110 -0.50 2.94 11.50
N THR A 111 0.04 1.73 11.42
CA THR A 111 1.32 1.43 12.07
C THR A 111 2.23 2.57 11.66
N PRO A 112 2.76 3.37 12.61
CA PRO A 112 3.83 4.30 12.29
C PRO A 112 4.83 3.51 11.45
N PRO A 113 5.40 4.09 10.36
CA PRO A 113 6.43 3.36 9.62
C PRO A 113 7.39 2.82 10.66
N THR A 114 7.56 1.50 10.68
CA THR A 114 8.55 0.86 11.54
C THR A 114 9.80 1.71 11.40
N PRO A 115 10.37 2.26 12.50
CA PRO A 115 11.59 3.04 12.39
C PRO A 115 12.56 2.19 11.59
N THR A 116 12.81 2.59 10.33
CA THR A 116 13.83 1.93 9.54
C THR A 116 15.08 2.05 10.41
N PRO A 117 15.76 0.93 10.73
CA PRO A 117 17.09 1.03 11.34
C PRO A 117 17.85 2.09 10.56
N PRO A 118 18.57 3.03 11.19
CA PRO A 118 19.12 4.20 10.51
C PRO A 118 19.69 3.77 9.16
N THR A 119 18.95 4.08 8.09
CA THR A 119 19.24 3.54 6.77
C THR A 119 20.63 4.02 6.45
N ASP A 120 21.56 3.10 6.18
CA ASP A 120 22.87 3.49 5.71
C ASP A 120 22.67 4.49 4.55
N PRO A 121 23.28 5.69 4.56
CA PRO A 121 23.01 6.70 3.54
C PRO A 121 23.20 6.15 2.12
N LEU A 122 24.15 5.23 1.93
CA LEU A 122 24.33 4.53 0.66
C LEU A 122 23.15 3.61 0.35
N ALA A 123 22.65 2.83 1.31
CA ALA A 123 21.47 1.98 1.11
C ALA A 123 20.21 2.81 0.77
N ALA A 124 20.06 4.01 1.34
CA ALA A 124 18.97 4.93 1.00
C ALA A 124 19.07 5.40 -0.47
N GLU A 125 20.26 5.85 -0.89
CA GLU A 125 20.53 6.27 -2.26
C GLU A 125 20.32 5.12 -3.27
N LEU A 126 20.85 3.93 -2.97
CA LEU A 126 20.70 2.76 -3.83
C LEU A 126 19.24 2.31 -3.94
N ARG A 127 18.45 2.42 -2.86
CA ARG A 127 17.01 2.12 -2.89
C ARG A 127 16.25 3.07 -3.81
N ALA A 128 16.56 4.36 -3.74
CA ALA A 128 15.96 5.35 -4.64
C ALA A 128 16.33 5.08 -6.11
N LEU A 129 17.59 4.76 -6.39
CA LEU A 129 18.06 4.42 -7.74
C LEU A 129 17.42 3.13 -8.27
N LEU A 130 17.21 2.13 -7.42
CA LEU A 130 16.53 0.88 -7.77
C LEU A 130 15.02 1.10 -8.00
N ALA A 131 14.39 1.97 -7.23
CA ALA A 131 12.98 2.34 -7.42
C ALA A 131 12.76 3.02 -8.78
N ALA A 132 13.71 3.84 -9.22
CA ALA A 132 13.67 4.52 -10.53
C ALA A 132 13.96 3.59 -11.73
N ASP A 133 14.56 2.41 -11.51
CA ASP A 133 14.78 1.43 -12.57
C ASP A 133 13.46 0.73 -12.94
N SER A 134 13.07 0.76 -14.20
CA SER A 134 11.81 0.18 -14.69
C SER A 134 11.92 -1.31 -15.07
N SER A 135 13.11 -1.90 -14.99
CA SER A 135 13.33 -3.29 -15.38
C SER A 135 12.58 -4.25 -14.43
N PRO A 136 11.82 -5.23 -14.97
CA PRO A 136 11.20 -6.26 -14.15
C PRO A 136 12.23 -7.19 -13.48
N GLU A 137 13.44 -7.28 -14.03
CA GLU A 137 14.52 -8.16 -13.55
C GLU A 137 15.44 -7.46 -12.53
N LYS A 138 15.15 -6.20 -12.17
CA LYS A 138 16.02 -5.39 -11.29
C LYS A 138 16.29 -6.04 -9.94
N GLY A 139 15.32 -6.75 -9.37
CA GLY A 139 15.49 -7.48 -8.11
C GLY A 139 16.57 -8.55 -8.21
N LYS A 140 16.49 -9.42 -9.24
CA LYS A 140 17.48 -10.48 -9.49
C LYS A 140 18.87 -9.91 -9.73
N HIS A 141 18.97 -8.82 -10.48
CA HIS A 141 20.26 -8.19 -10.76
C HIS A 141 20.90 -7.56 -9.51
N VAL A 142 20.12 -6.95 -8.61
CA VAL A 142 20.67 -6.40 -7.36
C VAL A 142 21.13 -7.51 -6.42
N GLU A 143 20.38 -8.61 -6.35
CA GLU A 143 20.80 -9.79 -5.60
C GLU A 143 22.12 -10.36 -6.15
N ALA A 144 22.26 -10.45 -7.48
CA ALA A 144 23.51 -10.88 -8.11
C ALA A 144 24.68 -9.93 -7.80
N LEU A 145 24.45 -8.61 -7.74
CA LEU A 145 25.48 -7.65 -7.33
C LEU A 145 25.83 -7.77 -5.84
N CYS A 146 24.86 -7.98 -4.95
CA CYS A 146 25.10 -8.26 -3.53
C CYS A 146 26.06 -9.46 -3.38
N GLU A 147 25.80 -10.56 -4.09
CA GLU A 147 26.68 -11.74 -4.05
C GLU A 147 28.05 -11.51 -4.72
N LEU A 148 28.09 -10.77 -5.84
CA LEU A 148 29.35 -10.37 -6.48
C LEU A 148 30.27 -9.63 -5.51
N TYR A 149 29.75 -8.68 -4.72
CA TYR A 149 30.56 -7.91 -3.76
C TYR A 149 30.91 -8.70 -2.50
N ARG A 150 30.16 -9.75 -2.15
CA ARG A 150 30.60 -10.75 -1.18
C ARG A 150 31.85 -11.48 -1.71
N GLN A 151 31.80 -11.96 -2.95
CA GLN A 151 32.92 -12.66 -3.57
C GLN A 151 34.12 -11.74 -3.80
N ALA A 152 33.89 -10.46 -4.12
CA ALA A 152 34.94 -9.45 -4.28
C ALA A 152 35.83 -9.30 -3.06
N GLN A 153 35.27 -9.43 -1.85
CA GLN A 153 36.04 -9.41 -0.60
C GLN A 153 37.02 -10.58 -0.51
N VAL A 154 36.57 -11.77 -0.92
CA VAL A 154 37.42 -12.97 -0.96
C VAL A 154 38.53 -12.80 -2.00
N THR A 155 38.18 -12.30 -3.20
CA THR A 155 39.15 -12.04 -4.27
C THR A 155 40.18 -10.97 -3.88
N ALA A 156 39.79 -9.97 -3.08
CA ALA A 156 40.71 -8.95 -2.58
C ALA A 156 41.75 -9.51 -1.60
N ASP A 157 41.43 -10.59 -0.89
CA ASP A 157 42.34 -11.29 0.03
C ASP A 157 43.23 -12.32 -0.70
N ASP A 158 42.91 -12.67 -1.95
CA ASP A 158 43.67 -13.66 -2.72
C ASP A 158 45.07 -13.13 -3.11
N PRO A 159 46.17 -13.76 -2.64
CA PRO A 159 47.52 -13.34 -2.97
C PRO A 159 47.86 -13.49 -4.47
N ALA A 160 47.12 -14.32 -5.22
CA ALA A 160 47.30 -14.45 -6.68
C ALA A 160 46.90 -13.16 -7.43
N VAL A 161 46.07 -12.31 -6.83
CA VAL A 161 45.65 -11.03 -7.41
C VAL A 161 46.67 -9.96 -7.06
N GLY A 162 47.69 -9.78 -7.89
CA GLY A 162 48.85 -8.94 -7.57
C GLY A 162 48.66 -7.43 -7.72
N THR A 163 47.72 -6.98 -8.57
CA THR A 163 47.56 -5.56 -8.92
C THR A 163 46.11 -5.09 -8.91
N ALA A 164 45.91 -3.78 -8.77
CA ALA A 164 44.59 -3.15 -8.82
C ALA A 164 43.87 -3.42 -10.15
N GLY A 165 44.60 -3.40 -11.27
CA GLY A 165 44.05 -3.71 -12.59
C GLY A 165 43.59 -5.16 -12.72
N ALA A 166 44.33 -6.12 -12.15
CA ALA A 166 43.93 -7.52 -12.14
C ALA A 166 42.63 -7.74 -11.35
N LEU A 167 42.52 -7.12 -10.18
CA LEU A 167 41.30 -7.15 -9.36
C LEU A 167 40.12 -6.52 -10.12
N ALA A 168 40.31 -5.35 -10.72
CA ALA A 168 39.26 -4.66 -11.48
C ALA A 168 38.76 -5.50 -12.68
N GLU A 169 39.65 -6.15 -13.42
CA GLU A 169 39.28 -6.99 -14.56
C GLU A 169 38.56 -8.28 -14.13
N ILE A 170 38.94 -8.89 -13.01
CA ILE A 170 38.18 -10.02 -12.43
C ILE A 170 36.76 -9.58 -12.11
N LEU A 171 36.59 -8.47 -11.38
CA LEU A 171 35.27 -7.96 -10.99
C LEU A 171 34.41 -7.55 -12.18
N LYS A 172 35.01 -6.90 -13.17
CA LYS A 172 34.34 -6.51 -14.41
C LYS A 172 33.84 -7.73 -15.18
N ARG A 173 34.66 -8.77 -15.31
CA ARG A 173 34.26 -10.02 -15.97
C ARG A 173 33.15 -10.73 -15.21
N SER A 174 33.28 -10.86 -13.89
CA SER A 174 32.25 -11.47 -13.04
C SER A 174 30.94 -10.67 -13.08
N SER A 175 31.00 -9.34 -13.05
CA SER A 175 29.82 -8.48 -13.20
C SER A 175 29.14 -8.67 -14.55
N ALA A 176 29.91 -8.70 -15.65
CA ALA A 176 29.37 -8.88 -17.00
C ALA A 176 28.70 -10.25 -17.22
N ALA A 177 29.13 -11.28 -16.49
CA ALA A 177 28.52 -12.61 -16.53
C ALA A 177 27.20 -12.70 -15.75
N LEU A 178 27.02 -11.86 -14.73
CA LEU A 178 25.87 -11.92 -13.82
C LEU A 178 24.80 -10.89 -14.13
N VAL A 179 25.20 -9.70 -14.60
CA VAL A 179 24.31 -8.55 -14.78
C VAL A 179 24.59 -7.91 -16.14
N PRO A 180 23.57 -7.78 -17.02
CA PRO A 180 23.72 -7.08 -18.30
C PRO A 180 24.27 -5.66 -18.11
N SER A 181 25.13 -5.21 -19.02
CA SER A 181 25.75 -3.88 -18.92
C SER A 181 24.74 -2.72 -18.92
N THR A 182 23.55 -2.94 -19.48
CA THR A 182 22.43 -2.00 -19.55
C THR A 182 21.52 -2.04 -18.32
N ALA A 183 21.66 -3.02 -17.43
CA ALA A 183 20.85 -3.13 -16.23
C ALA A 183 21.45 -2.29 -15.09
N LEU A 184 20.58 -1.73 -14.24
CA LEU A 184 20.95 -1.09 -12.98
C LEU A 184 21.95 0.06 -13.15
N ILE A 185 21.87 0.83 -14.24
CA ILE A 185 22.87 1.87 -14.59
C ILE A 185 23.11 2.84 -13.41
N GLY A 186 22.02 3.33 -12.79
CA GLY A 186 22.10 4.24 -11.65
C GLY A 186 22.79 3.61 -10.44
N VAL A 187 22.36 2.40 -10.05
CA VAL A 187 22.95 1.64 -8.93
C VAL A 187 24.43 1.36 -9.18
N ARG A 188 24.79 0.87 -10.38
CA ARG A 188 26.17 0.53 -10.75
C ARG A 188 27.08 1.76 -10.77
N LYS A 189 26.57 2.90 -11.26
CA LYS A 189 27.30 4.18 -11.20
C LYS A 189 27.59 4.55 -9.75
N ARG A 190 26.57 4.54 -8.89
CA ARG A 190 26.74 4.95 -7.49
C ARG A 190 27.69 4.03 -6.71
N VAL A 191 27.61 2.72 -6.94
CA VAL A 191 28.57 1.78 -6.35
C VAL A 191 29.99 2.03 -6.87
N SER A 192 30.15 2.34 -8.16
CA SER A 192 31.47 2.67 -8.74
C SER A 192 32.11 3.90 -8.08
N GLU A 193 31.32 4.92 -7.72
CA GLU A 193 31.80 6.09 -6.99
C GLU A 193 32.33 5.72 -5.60
N VAL A 194 31.58 4.92 -4.84
CA VAL A 194 32.00 4.42 -3.51
C VAL A 194 33.30 3.61 -3.58
N LEU A 195 33.44 2.78 -4.62
CA LEU A 195 34.66 2.01 -4.83
C LEU A 195 35.83 2.90 -5.26
N GLY A 196 35.58 3.90 -6.10
CA GLY A 196 36.60 4.85 -6.56
C GLY A 196 37.22 5.69 -5.44
N GLU A 197 36.50 5.92 -4.34
CA GLU A 197 37.02 6.59 -3.14
C GLU A 197 38.07 5.76 -2.38
N SER A 198 38.05 4.43 -2.55
CA SER A 198 38.84 3.50 -1.71
C SER A 198 39.87 2.67 -2.48
N LEU A 199 39.61 2.41 -3.77
CA LEU A 199 40.47 1.57 -4.61
C LEU A 199 41.58 2.40 -5.28
N PRO A 200 42.78 1.80 -5.48
CA PRO A 200 43.82 2.44 -6.27
C PRO A 200 43.35 2.73 -7.70
N SER A 201 43.58 3.95 -8.18
CA SER A 201 43.21 4.37 -9.54
C SER A 201 44.21 3.96 -10.61
N ASN A 202 45.46 3.65 -10.23
CA ASN A 202 46.49 3.16 -11.14
C ASN A 202 46.40 1.63 -11.29
N PRO A 203 46.08 1.09 -12.49
CA PRO A 203 45.94 -0.35 -12.69
C PRO A 203 47.24 -1.15 -12.44
N ALA A 204 48.41 -0.53 -12.61
CA ALA A 204 49.70 -1.16 -12.40
C ALA A 204 50.13 -1.20 -10.92
N GLU A 205 49.40 -0.51 -10.05
CA GLU A 205 49.71 -0.47 -8.62
C GLU A 205 49.53 -1.86 -7.99
N ARG A 206 50.52 -2.27 -7.18
CA ARG A 206 50.46 -3.53 -6.46
C ARG A 206 49.49 -3.45 -5.29
N LEU A 207 48.76 -4.54 -5.07
CA LEU A 207 47.88 -4.67 -3.92
C LEU A 207 48.68 -5.01 -2.66
N THR A 208 48.97 -3.99 -1.86
CA THR A 208 49.57 -4.11 -0.53
C THR A 208 48.54 -4.58 0.50
N ALA A 209 48.99 -5.02 1.68
CA ALA A 209 48.07 -5.38 2.76
C ALA A 209 47.09 -4.25 3.12
N GLU A 210 47.56 -3.00 3.08
CA GLU A 210 46.75 -1.82 3.35
C GLU A 210 45.70 -1.58 2.26
N SER A 211 46.09 -1.63 0.97
CA SER A 211 45.13 -1.41 -0.12
C SER A 211 44.14 -2.56 -0.26
N ARG A 212 44.51 -3.80 0.09
CA ARG A 212 43.58 -4.93 0.22
C ARG A 212 42.57 -4.71 1.33
N THR A 213 43.03 -4.24 2.49
CA THR A 213 42.14 -3.91 3.63
C THR A 213 41.12 -2.84 3.23
N ARG A 214 41.56 -1.76 2.55
CA ARG A 214 40.65 -0.72 2.04
C ARG A 214 39.68 -1.26 0.99
N ALA A 215 40.17 -2.05 0.03
CA ALA A 215 39.33 -2.66 -1.00
C ALA A 215 38.24 -3.54 -0.39
N LYS A 216 38.59 -4.41 0.55
CA LYS A 216 37.66 -5.27 1.28
C LYS A 216 36.61 -4.47 2.05
N ALA A 217 37.03 -3.42 2.76
CA ALA A 217 36.09 -2.54 3.46
C ALA A 217 35.11 -1.86 2.49
N ALA A 218 35.58 -1.40 1.34
CA ALA A 218 34.73 -0.80 0.31
C ALA A 218 33.74 -1.81 -0.30
N PHE A 219 34.19 -3.03 -0.61
CA PHE A 219 33.32 -4.11 -1.08
C PHE A 219 32.30 -4.54 -0.03
N ALA A 220 32.68 -4.62 1.24
CA ALA A 220 31.77 -4.92 2.35
C ALA A 220 30.71 -3.84 2.52
N ARG A 221 31.10 -2.56 2.41
CA ARG A 221 30.16 -1.43 2.44
C ARG A 221 29.16 -1.49 1.27
N ALA A 222 29.65 -1.72 0.06
CA ALA A 222 28.81 -1.86 -1.13
C ALA A 222 27.87 -3.07 -1.02
N GLN A 223 28.39 -4.24 -0.60
CA GLN A 223 27.60 -5.45 -0.36
C GLN A 223 26.49 -5.15 0.65
N LYS A 224 26.83 -4.65 1.84
CA LYS A 224 25.87 -4.39 2.91
C LYS A 224 24.72 -3.50 2.42
N ALA A 225 25.04 -2.41 1.73
CA ALA A 225 24.03 -1.51 1.18
C ALA A 225 23.15 -2.18 0.12
N LEU A 226 23.74 -2.97 -0.79
CA LEU A 226 22.99 -3.70 -1.83
C LEU A 226 22.08 -4.79 -1.25
N CYS A 227 22.53 -5.53 -0.25
CA CYS A 227 21.71 -6.59 0.38
C CYS A 227 20.65 -6.01 1.33
N GLU A 228 20.75 -4.74 1.73
CA GLU A 228 19.71 -4.06 2.51
C GLU A 228 18.54 -3.60 1.63
N VAL A 229 18.81 -3.24 0.37
CA VAL A 229 17.75 -2.80 -0.56
C VAL A 229 16.95 -3.96 -1.18
N THR A 230 17.39 -5.21 -1.00
CA THR A 230 16.68 -6.42 -1.44
C THR A 230 15.75 -7.00 -0.37
N LYS A 231 15.83 -6.52 0.88
CA LYS A 231 14.95 -6.90 2.00
C LYS A 231 13.75 -5.97 2.08
#